data_AF-A0A954XZZ4-F1
#
_entry.id   AF-A0A954XZZ4-F1
#
_cell.length_a   1.000
_cell.length_b   1.000
_cell.length_c   1.000
_cell.angle_alpha   90.00
_cell.angle_beta   90.00
_cell.angle_gamma   90.00
#
_symmetry.space_group_name_H-M   'P 1'
#
loop_
_entity.id
_entity.type
_entity.pdbx_description
1 polymer ?
#
loop_
_entity_poly.entity_id
_entity_poly.type
_entity_poly.pdbx_seq_one_letter_code
_entity_poly.pdbx_strand_id
1 'polypeptide(L)'
;MPILPADGGEITHCPHAQCGFKCCDFAQGNYIVMYPGELAAARAAGRSTAHLEVADDGCGGHRAICRATDAATCDGGYKPLDCASYPLFPVVDSANSLVAVDKGEKCPLPAEALSVHLRWTLAQWELVIESDPAVVAWLRSARLVGYSRWDSLATHG
;
A
#
# COMPACT_ATOMS: atom_id res chain seq x y z
N MET A 1 -0.44 -15.12 7.59
CA MET A 1 -1.00 -13.87 7.03
C MET A 1 -0.34 -12.71 7.74
N PRO A 2 0.14 -11.69 7.02
CA PRO A 2 0.63 -10.48 7.66
C PRO A 2 -0.46 -9.93 8.57
N ILE A 3 -0.06 -9.57 9.79
CA ILE A 3 -0.93 -8.87 10.72
C ILE A 3 -0.97 -7.42 10.23
N LEU A 4 -1.86 -7.13 9.27
CA LEU A 4 -2.24 -5.75 9.01
C LEU A 4 -2.73 -5.17 10.34
N PRO A 5 -2.29 -3.97 10.75
CA PRO A 5 -2.65 -3.42 12.04
C PRO A 5 -4.17 -3.47 12.22
N ALA A 6 -4.58 -3.95 13.39
CA ALA A 6 -5.98 -4.17 13.76
C ALA A 6 -6.79 -2.86 13.78
N ASP A 7 -6.13 -1.71 13.66
CA ASP A 7 -6.64 -0.43 14.08
C ASP A 7 -6.85 0.44 12.83
N GLY A 8 -8.12 0.80 12.62
CA GLY A 8 -8.70 1.10 11.32
C GLY A 8 -8.04 2.23 10.54
N GLY A 9 -7.98 2.07 9.21
CA GLY A 9 -7.96 3.14 8.21
C GLY A 9 -6.76 4.09 8.18
N GLU A 10 -6.07 4.28 9.29
CA GLU A 10 -5.06 5.29 9.51
C GLU A 10 -3.68 4.74 9.17
N ILE A 11 -2.78 5.64 8.82
CA ILE A 11 -1.37 5.32 8.67
C ILE A 11 -0.74 5.75 9.98
N THR A 12 -0.35 4.81 10.85
CA THR A 12 0.04 5.09 12.25
C THR A 12 1.11 6.19 12.41
N HIS A 13 1.87 6.50 11.35
CA HIS A 13 2.92 7.52 11.32
C HIS A 13 2.53 8.84 10.62
N CYS A 14 1.24 9.03 10.33
CA CYS A 14 0.67 10.23 9.72
C CYS A 14 -0.18 11.13 10.67
N PRO A 15 -0.15 11.03 12.04
CA PRO A 15 -1.09 11.73 12.92
C PRO A 15 -0.96 13.27 12.96
N HIS A 16 0.01 13.84 12.24
CA HIS A 16 0.19 15.28 12.10
C HIS A 16 0.27 15.76 10.65
N ALA A 17 0.02 14.89 9.68
CA ALA A 17 -0.11 15.36 8.31
C ALA A 17 -1.45 16.10 8.19
N GLN A 18 -1.43 17.29 7.57
CA GLN A 18 -2.64 18.10 7.32
C GLN A 18 -3.64 17.43 6.34
N CYS A 19 -3.45 16.15 6.04
CA CYS A 19 -4.18 15.38 5.03
C CYS A 19 -5.25 14.46 5.62
N GLY A 20 -5.30 14.27 6.95
CA GLY A 20 -6.35 13.50 7.63
C GLY A 20 -6.48 12.04 7.17
N PHE A 21 -5.39 11.43 6.70
CA PHE A 21 -5.33 10.05 6.20
C PHE A 21 -6.21 9.74 4.99
N LYS A 22 -6.75 10.75 4.31
CA LYS A 22 -7.61 10.59 3.13
C LYS A 22 -6.78 10.44 1.87
N CYS A 23 -5.88 9.45 1.84
CA CYS A 23 -4.94 9.27 0.73
C CYS A 23 -5.67 9.06 -0.62
N CYS A 24 -6.87 8.48 -0.58
CA CYS A 24 -7.75 8.32 -1.72
C CYS A 24 -8.23 9.66 -2.32
N ASP A 25 -8.32 10.74 -1.54
CA ASP A 25 -8.74 12.06 -2.04
C ASP A 25 -7.65 12.70 -2.92
N PHE A 26 -6.36 12.55 -2.56
CA PHE A 26 -5.25 13.01 -3.42
C PHE A 26 -5.15 12.19 -4.72
N ALA A 27 -5.69 10.98 -4.67
CA ALA A 27 -5.62 9.98 -5.71
C ALA A 27 -6.93 9.88 -6.51
N GLN A 28 -7.88 10.83 -6.44
CA GLN A 28 -9.08 10.80 -7.28
C GLN A 28 -8.70 10.69 -8.77
N GLY A 29 -8.99 9.53 -9.38
CA GLY A 29 -8.58 9.15 -10.74
C GLY A 29 -7.44 8.11 -10.85
N ASN A 30 -6.77 7.79 -9.74
CA ASN A 30 -5.81 6.69 -9.63
C ASN A 30 -6.50 5.44 -9.07
N TYR A 31 -5.84 4.29 -9.22
CA TYR A 31 -6.25 3.03 -8.65
C TYR A 31 -5.28 2.58 -7.57
N ILE A 32 -5.79 1.77 -6.64
CA ILE A 32 -5.04 1.01 -5.65
C ILE A 32 -4.65 -0.31 -6.30
N VAL A 33 -3.44 -0.79 -6.07
CA VAL A 33 -3.03 -2.13 -6.49
C VAL A 33 -3.14 -3.11 -5.32
N MET A 34 -3.66 -4.30 -5.59
CA MET A 34 -3.79 -5.37 -4.60
C MET A 34 -3.02 -6.60 -5.08
N TYR A 35 -2.19 -7.16 -4.21
CA TYR A 35 -1.33 -8.29 -4.56
C TYR A 35 -2.15 -9.60 -4.71
N PRO A 36 -1.60 -10.62 -5.40
CA PRO A 36 -2.27 -11.91 -5.55
C PRO A 36 -2.72 -12.49 -4.20
N GLY A 37 -4.00 -12.86 -4.10
CA GLY A 37 -4.57 -13.43 -2.88
C GLY A 37 -4.97 -12.43 -1.78
N GLU A 38 -4.60 -11.15 -1.86
CA GLU A 38 -4.93 -10.13 -0.84
C GLU A 38 -6.44 -9.99 -0.61
N LEU A 39 -7.21 -9.80 -1.69
CA LEU A 39 -8.66 -9.63 -1.62
C LEU A 39 -9.35 -10.87 -1.05
N ALA A 40 -8.88 -12.07 -1.42
CA ALA A 40 -9.41 -13.32 -0.92
C ALA A 40 -9.13 -13.49 0.57
N ALA A 41 -7.92 -13.15 1.01
CA ALA A 41 -7.51 -13.20 2.41
C ALA A 41 -8.32 -12.23 3.27
N ALA A 42 -8.56 -11.00 2.80
CA ALA A 42 -9.40 -10.01 3.49
C ALA A 42 -10.83 -10.52 3.71
N ARG A 43 -11.45 -11.09 2.66
CA ARG A 43 -12.80 -11.66 2.73
C ARG A 43 -12.87 -12.87 3.65
N ALA A 44 -11.88 -13.77 3.58
CA ALA A 44 -11.79 -14.94 4.45
C ALA A 44 -11.66 -14.55 5.94
N ALA A 45 -11.02 -13.41 6.23
CA ALA A 45 -10.93 -12.84 7.57
C ALA A 45 -12.19 -12.05 8.01
N GLY A 46 -13.27 -12.07 7.21
CA GLY A 46 -14.51 -11.36 7.52
C GLY A 46 -14.42 -9.83 7.41
N ARG A 47 -13.38 -9.30 6.75
CA ARG A 47 -13.21 -7.85 6.56
C ARG A 47 -14.05 -7.39 5.36
N SER A 48 -14.81 -6.32 5.54
CA SER A 48 -15.64 -5.75 4.47
C SER A 48 -14.77 -5.14 3.37
N THR A 49 -14.98 -5.55 2.12
CA THR A 49 -14.35 -4.95 0.93
C THR A 49 -15.36 -4.18 0.09
N ALA A 50 -16.53 -3.83 0.65
CA ALA A 50 -17.65 -3.27 -0.10
C ALA A 50 -17.40 -1.87 -0.68
N HIS A 51 -16.49 -1.11 -0.07
CA HIS A 51 -16.07 0.19 -0.57
C HIS A 51 -15.09 0.10 -1.76
N LEU A 52 -14.65 -1.10 -2.15
CA LEU A 52 -13.70 -1.28 -3.26
C LEU A 52 -14.44 -1.68 -4.53
N GLU A 53 -14.32 -0.86 -5.56
CA GLU A 53 -14.67 -1.24 -6.93
C GLU A 53 -13.44 -1.92 -7.56
N VAL A 54 -13.49 -3.25 -7.67
CA VAL A 54 -12.33 -4.08 -8.04
C VAL A 54 -12.39 -4.51 -9.51
N ALA A 55 -11.25 -4.46 -10.19
CA ALA A 55 -11.02 -5.05 -11.50
C ALA A 55 -9.75 -5.92 -11.48
N ASP A 56 -9.73 -6.98 -12.30
CA ASP A 56 -8.53 -7.81 -12.50
C ASP A 56 -7.40 -6.97 -13.16
N ASP A 57 -6.16 -7.16 -12.73
CA ASP A 57 -5.01 -6.43 -13.27
C ASP A 57 -4.28 -7.14 -14.42
N GLY A 58 -4.67 -8.38 -14.74
CA GLY A 58 -4.09 -9.26 -15.76
C GLY A 58 -2.77 -9.91 -15.37
N CYS A 59 -2.30 -9.71 -14.13
CA CYS A 59 -1.00 -10.15 -13.61
C CYS A 59 -1.14 -10.93 -12.30
N GLY A 60 -2.36 -11.39 -11.98
CA GLY A 60 -2.68 -12.17 -10.79
C GLY A 60 -3.08 -11.33 -9.57
N GLY A 61 -2.96 -10.01 -9.65
CA GLY A 61 -3.45 -9.08 -8.65
C GLY A 61 -4.77 -8.44 -9.06
N HIS A 62 -5.12 -7.36 -8.36
CA HIS A 62 -6.28 -6.56 -8.70
C HIS A 62 -5.94 -5.07 -8.69
N ARG A 63 -6.71 -4.30 -9.46
CA ARG A 63 -6.81 -2.86 -9.29
C ARG A 63 -8.13 -2.55 -8.59
N ALA A 64 -8.12 -1.58 -7.70
CA ALA A 64 -9.33 -1.15 -7.01
C ALA A 64 -9.44 0.37 -6.98
N ILE A 65 -10.68 0.86 -7.05
CA ILE A 65 -11.01 2.24 -6.75
C ILE A 65 -11.74 2.26 -5.41
N CYS A 66 -11.24 3.04 -4.45
CA CYS A 66 -11.94 3.27 -3.21
C CYS A 66 -13.15 4.19 -3.46
N ARG A 67 -14.32 3.75 -3.05
CA ARG A 67 -15.62 4.44 -3.12
C ARG A 67 -16.16 4.75 -1.72
N ALA A 68 -15.30 4.72 -0.70
CA ALA A 68 -15.70 4.98 0.67
C ALA A 68 -16.24 6.40 0.82
N THR A 69 -17.27 6.58 1.64
CA THR A 69 -17.79 7.90 2.02
C THR A 69 -16.82 8.58 2.98
N ASP A 70 -16.32 7.83 3.96
CA ASP A 70 -15.22 8.23 4.83
C ASP A 70 -13.93 7.51 4.41
N ALA A 71 -13.12 8.21 3.59
CA ALA A 71 -11.84 7.71 3.11
C ALA A 71 -10.78 7.57 4.22
N ALA A 72 -10.94 8.22 5.38
CA ALA A 72 -9.99 8.08 6.48
C ALA A 72 -10.11 6.70 7.14
N THR A 73 -11.32 6.15 7.19
CA THR A 73 -11.61 4.84 7.80
C THR A 73 -11.97 3.77 6.78
N CYS A 74 -12.03 4.11 5.49
CA CYS A 74 -12.56 3.26 4.42
C CYS A 74 -13.97 2.71 4.73
N ASP A 75 -14.83 3.53 5.33
CA ASP A 75 -16.15 3.14 5.87
C ASP A 75 -16.07 1.94 6.85
N GLY A 76 -14.99 1.86 7.63
CA GLY A 76 -14.71 0.72 8.53
C GLY A 76 -14.29 -0.57 7.80
N GLY A 77 -14.01 -0.49 6.51
CA GLY A 77 -13.66 -1.61 5.66
C GLY A 77 -12.20 -2.08 5.77
N TYR A 78 -11.86 -3.02 4.91
CA TYR A 78 -10.51 -3.50 4.69
C TYR A 78 -9.68 -2.45 3.93
N LYS A 79 -8.54 -2.05 4.49
CA LYS A 79 -7.59 -1.17 3.80
C LYS A 79 -6.55 -2.03 3.07
N PRO A 80 -6.46 -1.97 1.72
CA PRO A 80 -5.42 -2.69 1.00
C PRO A 80 -4.01 -2.25 1.39
N LEU A 81 -3.03 -3.14 1.26
CA LEU A 81 -1.66 -2.90 1.70
C LEU A 81 -1.00 -1.76 0.93
N ASP A 82 -1.24 -1.61 -0.38
CA ASP A 82 -0.81 -0.41 -1.15
C ASP A 82 -1.35 0.88 -0.52
N CYS A 83 -2.64 0.90 -0.19
CA CYS A 83 -3.26 2.05 0.48
C CYS A 83 -2.70 2.29 1.89
N ALA A 84 -2.40 1.23 2.63
CA ALA A 84 -1.81 1.31 3.98
C ALA A 84 -0.34 1.74 3.95
N SER A 85 0.40 1.38 2.90
CA SER A 85 1.81 1.73 2.70
C SER A 85 2.02 3.05 1.97
N TYR A 86 0.99 3.65 1.38
CA TYR A 86 1.07 4.98 0.76
C TYR A 86 1.79 6.01 1.67
N PRO A 87 2.71 6.83 1.15
CA PRO A 87 3.07 6.97 -0.26
C PRO A 87 4.16 6.00 -0.74
N LEU A 88 4.54 4.99 0.04
CA LEU A 88 5.68 4.13 -0.27
C LEU A 88 5.21 2.84 -0.92
N PHE A 89 5.87 2.44 -2.01
CA PHE A 89 5.63 1.17 -2.66
C PHE A 89 6.94 0.42 -2.87
N PRO A 90 7.01 -0.89 -2.54
CA PRO A 90 8.26 -1.64 -2.59
C PRO A 90 8.76 -1.85 -4.01
N VAL A 91 10.08 -1.91 -4.14
CA VAL A 91 10.75 -2.31 -5.38
C VAL A 91 11.68 -3.46 -5.06
N VAL A 92 11.52 -4.54 -5.82
CA VAL A 92 12.36 -5.74 -5.74
C VAL A 92 13.43 -5.73 -6.83
N ASP A 93 14.61 -6.24 -6.52
CA ASP A 93 15.67 -6.48 -7.50
C ASP A 93 15.48 -7.81 -8.25
N SER A 94 16.46 -8.19 -9.07
CA SER A 94 16.52 -9.48 -9.76
C SER A 94 16.70 -10.67 -8.81
N ALA A 95 17.22 -10.45 -7.60
CA ALA A 95 17.41 -11.46 -6.56
C ALA A 95 16.17 -11.60 -5.64
N ASN A 96 15.05 -10.97 -5.99
CA ASN A 96 13.79 -10.99 -5.24
C ASN A 96 13.87 -10.30 -3.87
N SER A 97 14.90 -9.47 -3.65
CA SER A 97 15.09 -8.73 -2.40
C SER A 97 14.51 -7.33 -2.54
N LEU A 98 13.93 -6.79 -1.45
CA LEU A 98 13.55 -5.38 -1.40
C LEU A 98 14.82 -4.52 -1.43
N VAL A 99 14.91 -3.63 -2.42
CA VAL A 99 16.12 -2.79 -2.65
C VAL A 99 15.82 -1.30 -2.70
N ALA A 100 14.55 -0.94 -2.84
CA ALA A 100 14.10 0.45 -2.95
C ALA A 100 12.62 0.54 -2.62
N VAL A 101 12.17 1.78 -2.48
CA VAL A 101 10.76 2.13 -2.53
C VAL A 101 10.56 3.24 -3.56
N ASP A 102 9.45 3.20 -4.27
CA ASP A 102 8.96 4.37 -4.99
C ASP A 102 8.07 5.19 -4.05
N LYS A 103 8.09 6.51 -4.19
CA LYS A 103 7.28 7.45 -3.39
C LYS A 103 6.22 8.11 -4.26
N GLY A 104 4.98 8.10 -3.80
CA GLY A 104 3.87 8.86 -4.36
C GLY A 104 4.10 10.37 -4.22
N GLU A 105 4.04 11.08 -5.34
CA GLU A 105 4.43 12.50 -5.45
C GLU A 105 3.46 13.45 -4.74
N LYS A 106 2.20 13.05 -4.58
CA LYS A 106 1.12 13.89 -4.06
C LYS A 106 1.04 13.94 -2.53
N CYS A 107 1.79 13.08 -1.82
CA CYS A 107 1.71 13.00 -0.38
C CYS A 107 2.49 14.13 0.29
N PRO A 108 1.85 14.97 1.12
CA PRO A 108 2.51 16.09 1.80
C PRO A 108 3.33 15.66 3.03
N LEU A 109 3.50 14.35 3.27
CA LEU A 109 4.19 13.85 4.45
C LEU A 109 5.68 14.29 4.43
N PRO A 110 6.18 14.92 5.50
CA PRO A 110 7.56 15.37 5.57
C PRO A 110 8.53 14.18 5.69
N ALA A 111 9.81 14.42 5.39
CA ALA A 111 10.83 13.38 5.32
C ALA A 111 10.98 12.60 6.65
N GLU A 112 10.89 13.26 7.79
CA GLU A 112 11.06 12.66 9.11
C GLU A 112 9.97 11.62 9.42
N ALA A 113 8.72 11.92 9.03
CA ALA A 113 7.60 10.99 9.19
C ALA A 113 7.65 9.83 8.19
N LEU A 114 8.23 10.06 7.00
CA LEU A 114 8.44 9.01 6.00
C LEU A 114 9.42 7.93 6.48
N SER A 115 10.47 8.28 7.24
CA SER A 115 11.46 7.28 7.68
C SER A 115 10.89 6.26 8.66
N VAL A 116 9.96 6.67 9.53
CA VAL A 116 9.26 5.73 10.42
C VAL A 116 8.29 4.85 9.63
N HIS A 117 7.53 5.46 8.72
CA HIS A 117 6.59 4.76 7.83
C HIS A 117 7.28 3.78 6.88
N LEU A 118 8.50 4.10 6.44
CA LEU A 118 9.34 3.24 5.60
C LEU A 118 9.65 1.91 6.29
N ARG A 119 10.09 1.94 7.55
CA ARG A 119 10.39 0.70 8.29
C ARG A 119 9.17 -0.21 8.41
N TRP A 120 8.02 0.37 8.75
CA TRP A 120 6.77 -0.39 8.81
C TRP A 120 6.39 -0.96 7.44
N THR A 121 6.48 -0.14 6.39
CA THR A 121 6.18 -0.53 5.01
C THR A 121 7.04 -1.71 4.56
N LEU A 122 8.37 -1.62 4.72
CA LEU A 122 9.29 -2.69 4.35
C LEU A 122 8.96 -3.99 5.09
N ALA A 123 8.76 -3.92 6.41
CA ALA A 123 8.42 -5.11 7.20
C ALA A 123 7.11 -5.78 6.74
N GLN A 124 6.07 -5.01 6.38
CA GLN A 124 4.83 -5.60 5.88
C GLN A 124 5.02 -6.28 4.52
N TRP A 125 5.77 -5.64 3.61
CA TRP A 125 5.99 -6.19 2.28
C TRP A 125 6.96 -7.38 2.29
N GLU A 126 7.95 -7.41 3.17
CA GLU A 126 8.80 -8.60 3.40
C GLU A 126 7.95 -9.80 3.82
N LEU A 127 7.07 -9.63 4.80
CA LEU A 127 6.17 -10.70 5.25
C LEU A 127 5.29 -11.24 4.12
N VAL A 128 4.79 -10.36 3.24
CA VAL A 128 3.98 -10.78 2.10
C VAL A 128 4.84 -11.55 1.09
N ILE A 129 6.01 -11.01 0.73
CA ILE A 129 6.94 -11.62 -0.23
C ILE A 129 7.41 -13.00 0.24
N GLU A 130 7.74 -13.15 1.51
CA GLU A 130 8.13 -14.42 2.12
C GLU A 130 6.99 -15.43 2.12
N SER A 131 5.74 -14.96 2.24
CA SER A 131 4.56 -15.82 2.29
C SER A 131 4.06 -16.29 0.92
N ASP A 132 4.34 -15.55 -0.15
CA ASP A 132 3.88 -15.88 -1.50
C ASP A 132 4.87 -15.38 -2.58
N PRO A 133 5.67 -16.27 -3.18
CA PRO A 133 6.58 -15.93 -4.27
C PRO A 133 5.90 -15.31 -5.50
N ALA A 134 4.59 -15.54 -5.72
CA ALA A 134 3.86 -14.92 -6.83
C ALA A 134 3.78 -13.39 -6.68
N VAL A 135 3.86 -12.89 -5.44
CA VAL A 135 3.88 -11.45 -5.17
C VAL A 135 5.13 -10.79 -5.75
N VAL A 136 6.29 -11.46 -5.76
CA VAL A 136 7.51 -10.90 -6.35
C VAL A 136 7.35 -10.71 -7.86
N ALA A 137 6.80 -11.70 -8.55
CA ALA A 137 6.53 -11.60 -9.99
C ALA A 137 5.52 -10.48 -10.26
N TRP A 138 4.48 -10.39 -9.43
CA TRP A 138 3.48 -9.34 -9.50
C TRP A 138 4.08 -7.94 -9.28
N LEU A 139 4.93 -7.75 -8.26
CA LEU A 139 5.57 -6.46 -7.95
C LEU A 139 6.36 -5.90 -9.14
N ARG A 140 7.00 -6.76 -9.94
CA ARG A 140 7.71 -6.36 -11.17
C ARG A 140 6.77 -5.91 -12.29
N SER A 141 5.56 -6.46 -12.32
CA SER A 141 4.54 -6.17 -13.33
C SER A 141 3.62 -5.02 -12.94
N ALA A 142 3.48 -4.74 -11.65
CA ALA A 142 2.63 -3.68 -11.12
C ALA A 142 2.98 -2.34 -11.78
N ARG A 143 1.94 -1.56 -12.06
CA ARG A 143 2.07 -0.21 -12.63
C ARG A 143 1.39 0.73 -11.66
N LEU A 144 2.14 1.72 -11.19
CA LEU A 144 1.65 2.75 -10.29
C LEU A 144 1.49 4.07 -11.05
N VAL A 145 0.60 4.93 -10.58
CA VAL A 145 0.37 6.25 -11.17
C VAL A 145 0.78 7.33 -10.17
N GLY A 146 1.70 8.21 -10.59
CA GLY A 146 2.18 9.32 -9.74
C GLY A 146 3.18 8.89 -8.67
N TYR A 147 4.03 7.91 -8.99
CA TYR A 147 5.13 7.45 -8.13
C TYR A 147 6.46 7.68 -8.85
N SER A 148 7.46 8.11 -8.07
CA SER A 148 8.83 8.31 -8.54
C SER A 148 9.82 7.57 -7.62
N ARG A 149 10.97 7.17 -8.17
CA ARG A 149 12.04 6.53 -7.39
C ARG A 149 12.44 7.42 -6.20
N TRP A 150 12.52 6.82 -5.01
CA TRP A 150 12.96 7.52 -3.81
C TRP A 150 14.26 6.89 -3.28
N ASP A 151 15.36 7.64 -3.39
CA ASP A 151 16.72 7.15 -3.10
C ASP A 151 17.07 7.11 -1.60
N SER A 152 16.09 7.12 -0.70
CA SER A 152 16.32 7.33 0.75
C SER A 152 16.83 6.10 1.52
N LEU A 153 16.84 4.90 0.93
CA LEU A 153 17.45 3.74 1.59
C LEU A 153 18.96 3.92 1.83
N ALA A 154 19.61 4.82 1.07
CA ALA A 154 21.03 5.13 1.25
C ALA A 154 21.31 6.13 2.40
N THR A 155 20.29 6.81 2.95
CA THR A 155 20.50 7.96 3.87
C THR A 155 20.09 7.70 5.31
N HIS A 156 19.54 6.51 5.62
CA HIS A 156 19.02 6.16 6.96
C HIS A 156 19.46 4.78 7.46
N GLY A 157 20.61 4.28 6.97
CA GLY A 157 21.31 3.13 7.56
C GLY A 157 22.07 3.49 8.83
#